data_AF-A0A9D7EFJ7-F1
#
_entry.id   AF-A0A9D7EFJ7-F1
#
_cell.length_a   1.000
_cell.length_b   1.000
_cell.length_c   1.000
_cell.angle_alpha   90.00
_cell.angle_beta   90.00
_cell.angle_gamma   90.00
#
_symmetry.space_group_name_H-M   'P 1'
#
loop_
_entity.id
_entity.type
_entity.pdbx_description
1 polymer ?
#
loop_
_entity_poly.entity_id
_entity_poly.type
_entity_poly.pdbx_seq_one_letter_code
_entity_poly.pdbx_strand_id
1 'polypeptide(L)'
;MLIRILTSLALLLTAPSLHAIDLDSNYVAQLRRGIAFTMVEQFDSARSVFAAMVARDSLDHAAMLYLAGVDHAEMMDREDFTNKRQFEMLVEKAIDLAEKAKSNSDKAAWAYLTIGNGHAYAASIEAKAGSWWTAMRRGLKAKSAYLEALELDPTLYDAYLGLGTYHYWKSAKTEFINWL
;
A
#
# COMPACT_ATOMS: atom_id res chain seq x y z
N MET A 1 -26.31 3.13 -56.78
CA MET A 1 -26.43 4.26 -55.84
C MET A 1 -26.80 3.64 -54.48
N LEU A 2 -25.93 3.48 -53.47
CA LEU A 2 -24.47 3.68 -53.30
C LEU A 2 -23.84 2.32 -52.85
N ILE A 3 -22.54 1.98 -52.87
CA ILE A 3 -21.23 2.65 -52.98
C ILE A 3 -20.55 3.03 -51.64
N ARG A 4 -19.60 2.17 -51.20
CA ARG A 4 -18.54 2.32 -50.16
C ARG A 4 -19.04 2.29 -48.68
N ILE A 5 -18.31 1.76 -47.69
CA ILE A 5 -16.88 1.93 -47.33
C ILE A 5 -16.26 0.68 -46.62
N LEU A 6 -15.03 0.32 -47.04
CA LEU A 6 -13.83 -0.21 -46.31
C LEU A 6 -14.02 -1.11 -45.05
N THR A 7 -13.65 -2.40 -45.06
CA THR A 7 -12.29 -3.01 -44.87
C THR A 7 -11.61 -2.81 -43.50
N SER A 8 -11.39 -3.94 -42.81
CA SER A 8 -10.18 -4.31 -42.05
C SER A 8 -9.69 -3.41 -40.90
N LEU A 9 -9.82 -3.92 -39.66
CA LEU A 9 -8.63 -4.08 -38.80
C LEU A 9 -8.86 -5.17 -37.74
N ALA A 10 -8.15 -6.29 -37.86
CA ALA A 10 -7.97 -7.21 -36.74
C ALA A 10 -6.84 -6.66 -35.87
N LEU A 11 -7.19 -5.97 -34.78
CA LEU A 11 -6.22 -5.67 -33.74
C LEU A 11 -6.19 -6.86 -32.76
N LEU A 12 -5.31 -7.81 -33.05
CA LEU A 12 -4.80 -8.73 -32.03
C LEU A 12 -4.22 -7.86 -30.91
N LEU A 13 -4.89 -7.84 -29.77
CA LEU A 13 -4.33 -7.35 -28.52
C LEU A 13 -3.25 -8.34 -28.06
N THR A 14 -2.10 -8.33 -28.74
CA THR A 14 -0.84 -8.67 -28.09
C THR A 14 -0.58 -7.56 -27.08
N ALA A 15 -1.21 -7.68 -25.91
CA ALA A 15 -0.79 -6.92 -24.76
C ALA A 15 0.73 -7.15 -24.65
N PRO A 16 1.57 -6.09 -24.64
CA PRO A 16 2.96 -6.29 -24.27
C PRO A 16 2.93 -6.97 -22.92
N SER A 17 3.67 -8.08 -22.79
CA SER A 17 3.82 -8.76 -21.51
C SER A 17 4.57 -7.82 -20.57
N LEU A 18 3.81 -6.97 -19.87
CA LEU A 18 4.31 -6.21 -18.74
C LEU A 18 5.06 -7.22 -17.87
N HIS A 19 6.31 -6.90 -17.59
CA HIS A 19 7.09 -7.69 -16.66
C HIS A 19 6.52 -7.44 -15.27
N ALA A 20 5.48 -8.20 -14.92
CA ALA A 20 5.19 -8.47 -13.53
C ALA A 20 6.50 -8.97 -12.92
N ILE A 21 6.97 -8.30 -11.86
CA ILE A 21 8.11 -8.79 -11.10
C ILE A 21 7.77 -10.22 -10.69
N ASP A 22 8.57 -11.18 -11.12
CA ASP A 22 8.39 -12.60 -10.76
C ASP A 22 8.82 -12.78 -9.30
N LEU A 23 7.93 -12.34 -8.40
CA LEU A 23 8.08 -12.51 -6.97
C LEU A 23 8.04 -14.02 -6.67
N ASP A 24 9.05 -14.50 -5.93
CA ASP A 24 9.16 -15.90 -5.56
C ASP A 24 7.79 -16.46 -5.06
N SER A 25 7.38 -17.56 -5.66
CA SER A 25 6.11 -18.22 -5.33
C SER A 25 5.93 -18.51 -3.84
N ASN A 26 7.02 -18.81 -3.11
CA ASN A 26 6.97 -19.01 -1.67
C ASN A 26 6.85 -17.68 -0.92
N TYR A 27 7.56 -16.62 -1.33
CA TYR A 27 7.36 -15.26 -0.84
C TYR A 27 5.88 -14.81 -0.92
N VAL A 28 5.27 -14.93 -2.09
CA VAL A 28 3.85 -14.59 -2.31
C VAL A 28 2.92 -15.47 -1.47
N ALA A 29 3.25 -16.76 -1.29
CA ALA A 29 2.49 -17.65 -0.43
C ALA A 29 2.56 -17.25 1.07
N GLN A 30 3.72 -16.82 1.58
CA GLN A 30 3.83 -16.32 2.95
C GLN A 30 3.06 -14.99 3.13
N LEU A 31 3.14 -14.06 2.17
CA LEU A 31 2.34 -12.82 2.20
C LEU A 31 0.85 -13.14 2.30
N ARG A 32 0.33 -13.98 1.39
CA ARG A 32 -1.09 -14.38 1.39
C ARG A 32 -1.51 -15.05 2.69
N ARG A 33 -0.64 -15.90 3.27
CA ARG A 33 -0.90 -16.55 4.56
C ARG A 33 -0.95 -15.56 5.72
N GLY A 34 -0.02 -14.61 5.79
CA GLY A 34 0.00 -13.57 6.81
C GLY A 34 -1.22 -12.65 6.70
N ILE A 35 -1.56 -12.20 5.49
CA ILE A 35 -2.77 -11.41 5.22
C ILE A 35 -4.03 -12.18 5.63
N ALA A 36 -4.15 -13.46 5.26
CA ALA A 36 -5.29 -14.29 5.63
C ALA A 36 -5.46 -14.39 7.16
N PHE A 37 -4.37 -14.56 7.92
CA PHE A 37 -4.42 -14.54 9.39
C PHE A 37 -4.85 -13.18 9.94
N THR A 38 -4.36 -12.05 9.39
CA THR A 38 -4.81 -10.71 9.80
C THR A 38 -6.30 -10.50 9.55
N MET A 39 -6.83 -10.97 8.41
CA MET A 39 -8.26 -10.83 8.05
C MET A 39 -9.20 -11.70 8.88
N VAL A 40 -8.69 -12.67 9.66
CA VAL A 40 -9.46 -13.48 10.62
C VAL A 40 -8.99 -13.25 12.06
N GLU A 41 -8.42 -12.08 12.34
CA GLU A 41 -8.01 -11.61 13.68
C GLU A 41 -7.01 -12.51 14.42
N GLN A 42 -6.34 -13.43 13.71
CA GLN A 42 -5.28 -14.28 14.24
C GLN A 42 -3.94 -13.53 14.27
N PHE A 43 -3.91 -12.40 14.97
CA PHE A 43 -2.81 -11.44 14.95
C PHE A 43 -1.46 -12.06 15.34
N ASP A 44 -1.40 -12.93 16.36
CA ASP A 44 -0.17 -13.65 16.73
C ASP A 44 0.37 -14.54 15.61
N SER A 45 -0.51 -15.19 14.85
CA SER A 45 -0.13 -16.03 13.71
C SER A 45 0.33 -15.19 12.52
N ALA A 46 -0.35 -14.07 12.23
CA ALA A 46 0.06 -13.11 11.21
C ALA A 46 1.43 -12.50 11.52
N ARG A 47 1.59 -12.03 12.77
CA ARG A 47 2.83 -11.48 13.34
C ARG A 47 3.98 -12.47 13.25
N SER A 48 3.74 -13.74 13.57
CA SER A 48 4.75 -14.81 13.44
C SER A 48 5.19 -15.04 12.00
N VAL A 49 4.26 -14.98 11.03
CA VAL A 49 4.59 -15.10 9.59
C VAL A 49 5.45 -13.92 9.12
N PHE A 50 5.00 -12.68 9.34
CA PHE A 50 5.75 -11.51 8.83
C PHE A 50 7.06 -11.27 9.58
N ALA A 51 7.13 -11.56 10.89
CA ALA A 51 8.39 -11.52 11.63
C ALA A 51 9.41 -12.53 11.08
N ALA A 52 8.97 -13.73 10.68
CA ALA A 52 9.84 -14.71 10.04
C ALA A 52 10.30 -14.28 8.63
N MET A 53 9.51 -13.48 7.92
CA MET A 53 9.93 -12.87 6.65
C MET A 53 11.00 -11.80 6.87
N VAL A 54 10.75 -10.85 7.79
CA VAL A 54 11.71 -9.79 8.16
C VAL A 54 13.00 -10.35 8.77
N ALA A 55 12.95 -11.50 9.44
CA ALA A 55 14.14 -12.18 9.95
C ALA A 55 14.99 -12.85 8.86
N ARG A 56 14.40 -13.18 7.70
CA ARG A 56 15.12 -13.73 6.53
C ARG A 56 15.74 -12.62 5.69
N ASP A 57 15.00 -11.53 5.47
CA ASP A 57 15.52 -10.32 4.83
C ASP A 57 15.12 -9.08 5.64
N SER A 58 16.09 -8.49 6.33
CA SER A 58 15.88 -7.30 7.15
C SER A 58 15.78 -5.99 6.36
N LEU A 59 16.01 -6.05 5.03
CA LEU A 59 15.84 -4.95 4.08
C LEU A 59 14.49 -5.01 3.35
N ASP A 60 13.70 -6.07 3.55
CA ASP A 60 12.37 -6.20 2.97
C ASP A 60 11.39 -5.20 3.61
N HIS A 61 11.24 -4.06 2.93
CA HIS A 61 10.31 -3.01 3.29
C HIS A 61 8.85 -3.44 3.22
N ALA A 62 8.49 -4.38 2.35
CA ALA A 62 7.12 -4.85 2.19
C ALA A 62 6.73 -5.78 3.34
N ALA A 63 7.54 -6.79 3.67
CA ALA A 63 7.28 -7.65 4.83
C ALA A 63 7.26 -6.86 6.15
N MET A 64 8.13 -5.85 6.28
CA MET A 64 8.16 -4.97 7.45
C MET A 64 6.91 -4.09 7.55
N LEU A 65 6.41 -3.57 6.43
CA LEU A 65 5.13 -2.87 6.37
C LEU A 65 3.95 -3.80 6.68
N TYR A 66 3.94 -5.04 6.20
CA TYR A 66 2.88 -6.00 6.53
C TYR A 66 2.88 -6.36 8.02
N LEU A 67 4.05 -6.48 8.65
CA LEU A 67 4.16 -6.62 10.11
C LEU A 67 3.56 -5.41 10.85
N ALA A 68 3.83 -4.18 10.38
CA ALA A 68 3.15 -2.99 10.89
C ALA A 68 1.64 -2.97 10.57
N GLY A 69 1.22 -3.60 9.49
CA GLY A 69 -0.20 -3.79 9.14
C GLY A 69 -0.94 -4.71 10.11
N VAL A 70 -0.26 -5.70 10.71
CA VAL A 70 -0.83 -6.49 11.83
C VAL A 70 -1.04 -5.60 13.05
N ASP A 71 -0.04 -4.80 13.43
CA ASP A 71 -0.18 -3.84 14.54
C ASP A 71 -1.31 -2.83 14.26
N HIS A 72 -1.41 -2.31 13.03
CA HIS A 72 -2.46 -1.37 12.64
C HIS A 72 -3.85 -2.01 12.77
N ALA A 73 -4.05 -3.22 12.24
CA ALA A 73 -5.32 -3.93 12.34
C ALA A 73 -5.70 -4.23 13.81
N GLU A 74 -4.76 -4.75 14.61
CA GLU A 74 -4.99 -5.12 16.02
C GLU A 74 -5.32 -3.89 16.89
N MET A 75 -4.62 -2.76 16.70
CA MET A 75 -4.91 -1.51 17.40
C MET A 75 -6.26 -0.90 16.99
N MET A 76 -6.64 -1.01 15.71
CA MET A 76 -7.88 -0.44 15.19
C MET A 76 -9.12 -1.27 15.54
N ASP A 77 -8.96 -2.60 15.65
CA ASP A 77 -9.99 -3.55 16.09
C ASP A 77 -10.29 -3.37 17.58
N ARG A 78 -9.26 -3.41 18.43
CA ARG A 78 -9.41 -3.35 19.89
C ARG A 78 -9.56 -1.94 20.46
N GLU A 79 -9.35 -0.93 19.63
CA GLU A 79 -9.13 0.48 20.01
C GLU A 79 -8.04 0.69 21.10
N ASP A 80 -7.10 -0.25 21.22
CA ASP A 80 -5.96 -0.20 22.14
C ASP A 80 -4.69 0.24 21.39
N PHE A 81 -4.21 1.45 21.69
CA PHE A 81 -3.04 2.05 21.07
C PHE A 81 -1.74 1.88 21.89
N THR A 82 -1.71 0.96 22.87
CA THR A 82 -0.52 0.69 23.70
C THR A 82 0.73 0.38 22.85
N ASN A 83 0.54 -0.32 21.73
CA ASN A 83 1.61 -0.68 20.80
C ASN A 83 1.96 0.41 19.75
N LYS A 84 1.36 1.61 19.80
CA LYS A 84 1.57 2.70 18.80
C LYS A 84 3.04 2.96 18.50
N ARG A 85 3.89 3.02 19.54
CA ARG A 85 5.32 3.30 19.37
C ARG A 85 6.06 2.21 18.58
N GLN A 86 5.70 0.94 18.76
CA GLN A 86 6.28 -0.16 18.01
C GLN A 86 5.85 -0.11 16.55
N PHE A 87 4.55 0.07 16.32
CA PHE A 87 3.97 0.30 15.00
C PHE A 87 4.66 1.45 14.25
N GLU A 88 4.85 2.60 14.90
CA GLU A 88 5.53 3.77 14.30
C GLU A 88 6.96 3.45 13.89
N MET A 89 7.74 2.77 14.74
CA MET A 89 9.11 2.38 14.40
C MET A 89 9.16 1.42 13.20
N LEU A 90 8.20 0.50 13.07
CA LEU A 90 8.11 -0.39 11.91
C LEU A 90 7.71 0.37 10.63
N VAL A 91 6.74 1.29 10.72
CA VAL A 91 6.30 2.12 9.59
C VAL A 91 7.41 3.03 9.07
N GLU A 92 8.08 3.80 9.94
CA GLU A 92 9.15 4.69 9.48
C GLU A 92 10.33 3.88 8.93
N LYS A 93 10.69 2.73 9.54
CA LYS A 93 11.77 1.88 9.03
C LYS A 93 11.42 1.23 7.68
N ALA A 94 10.16 0.84 7.46
CA ALA A 94 9.69 0.34 6.17
C ALA A 94 9.74 1.46 5.09
N ILE A 95 9.33 2.67 5.43
CA ILE A 95 9.45 3.85 4.55
C ILE A 95 10.92 4.14 4.23
N ASP A 96 11.81 4.19 5.22
CA ASP A 96 13.25 4.45 5.04
C ASP A 96 13.95 3.39 4.15
N LEU A 97 13.49 2.15 4.18
CA LEU A 97 13.99 1.07 3.32
C LEU A 97 13.42 1.19 1.90
N ALA A 98 12.13 1.50 1.76
CA ALA A 98 11.49 1.72 0.46
C ALA A 98 12.04 2.97 -0.25
N GLU A 99 12.30 4.07 0.46
CA GLU A 99 12.92 5.29 -0.07
C GLU A 99 14.33 5.05 -0.63
N LYS A 100 15.04 4.02 -0.15
CA LYS A 100 16.31 3.55 -0.74
C LYS A 100 16.05 2.63 -1.92
N ALA A 101 15.10 1.69 -1.78
CA ALA A 101 14.76 0.71 -2.80
C ALA A 101 14.22 1.33 -4.10
N LYS A 102 13.55 2.49 -4.04
CA LYS A 102 13.02 3.18 -5.24
C LYS A 102 14.09 3.62 -6.26
N SER A 103 15.37 3.65 -5.85
CA SER A 103 16.49 3.90 -6.77
C SER A 103 16.76 2.74 -7.73
N ASN A 104 16.19 1.56 -7.47
CA ASN A 104 16.18 0.41 -8.37
C ASN A 104 14.92 0.45 -9.24
N SER A 105 15.09 0.66 -10.55
CA SER A 105 14.01 0.76 -11.55
C SER A 105 13.00 -0.37 -11.43
N ASP A 106 13.48 -1.59 -11.26
CA ASP A 106 12.69 -2.81 -11.38
C ASP A 106 11.78 -3.02 -10.16
N LYS A 107 12.07 -2.34 -9.05
CA LYS A 107 11.29 -2.44 -7.79
C LYS A 107 10.65 -1.12 -7.37
N ALA A 108 10.83 -0.05 -8.15
CA ALA A 108 10.43 1.30 -7.76
C ALA A 108 8.91 1.44 -7.50
N ALA A 109 8.06 0.80 -8.32
CA ALA A 109 6.60 0.83 -8.12
C ALA A 109 6.18 0.24 -6.75
N TRP A 110 6.75 -0.91 -6.38
CA TRP A 110 6.47 -1.58 -5.10
C TRP A 110 7.06 -0.85 -3.90
N ALA A 111 8.20 -0.19 -4.08
CA ALA A 111 8.75 0.73 -3.08
C ALA A 111 7.79 1.91 -2.84
N TYR A 112 7.28 2.55 -3.91
CA TYR A 112 6.30 3.62 -3.79
C TYR A 112 4.96 3.17 -3.18
N LEU A 113 4.46 1.97 -3.53
CA LEU A 113 3.30 1.38 -2.84
C LEU A 113 3.54 1.22 -1.34
N THR A 114 4.74 0.79 -0.94
CA THR A 114 5.14 0.66 0.47
C THR A 114 5.16 2.02 1.19
N ILE A 115 5.74 3.05 0.56
CA ILE A 115 5.74 4.42 1.08
C ILE A 115 4.32 4.95 1.24
N GLY A 116 3.45 4.69 0.25
CA GLY A 116 2.05 5.06 0.24
C GLY A 116 1.28 4.47 1.42
N ASN A 117 1.33 3.14 1.55
CA ASN A 117 0.67 2.40 2.61
C ASN A 117 1.19 2.78 4.00
N GLY A 118 2.51 2.92 4.18
CA GLY A 118 3.10 3.36 5.45
C GLY A 118 2.62 4.75 5.87
N HIS A 119 2.52 5.69 4.92
CA HIS A 119 1.93 7.00 5.17
C HIS A 119 0.41 6.93 5.42
N ALA A 120 -0.33 6.03 4.78
CA ALA A 120 -1.76 5.86 5.03
C ALA A 120 -2.05 5.28 6.43
N TYR A 121 -1.30 4.26 6.87
CA TYR A 121 -1.43 3.72 8.24
C TYR A 121 -1.09 4.79 9.29
N ALA A 122 0.00 5.54 9.10
CA ALA A 122 0.36 6.64 10.00
C ALA A 122 -0.72 7.74 10.02
N ALA A 123 -1.32 8.08 8.86
CA ALA A 123 -2.42 9.04 8.80
C ALA A 123 -3.66 8.58 9.57
N SER A 124 -4.00 7.29 9.47
CA SER A 124 -5.13 6.67 10.18
C SER A 124 -4.98 6.76 11.70
N ILE A 125 -3.81 6.39 12.24
CA ILE A 125 -3.54 6.44 13.68
C ILE A 125 -3.48 7.89 14.18
N GLU A 126 -2.82 8.81 13.44
CA GLU A 126 -2.78 10.22 13.82
C GLU A 126 -4.17 10.89 13.79
N ALA A 127 -5.06 10.47 12.89
CA ALA A 127 -6.45 10.92 12.89
C ALA A 127 -7.23 10.42 14.13
N LYS A 128 -7.06 9.15 14.52
CA LYS A 128 -7.63 8.60 15.76
C LYS A 128 -7.10 9.32 17.01
N ALA A 129 -5.83 9.71 17.02
CA ALA A 129 -5.21 10.49 18.10
C ALA A 129 -5.60 11.99 18.12
N GLY A 130 -6.40 12.47 17.15
CA GLY A 130 -6.81 13.87 17.05
C GLY A 130 -5.79 14.81 16.37
N SER A 131 -4.64 14.29 15.92
CA SER A 131 -3.58 15.02 15.20
C SER A 131 -3.97 15.29 13.73
N TRP A 132 -5.12 15.93 13.49
CA TRP A 132 -5.70 16.08 12.14
C TRP A 132 -4.78 16.71 11.09
N TRP A 133 -3.93 17.68 11.47
CA TRP A 133 -2.92 18.23 10.55
C TRP A 133 -1.90 17.16 10.18
N THR A 134 -1.27 16.51 11.16
CA THR A 134 -0.30 15.42 10.92
C THR A 134 -0.90 14.32 10.03
N ALA A 135 -2.16 13.94 10.28
CA ALA A 135 -2.91 12.99 9.46
C ALA A 135 -3.09 13.48 8.02
N MET A 136 -3.54 14.71 7.79
CA MET A 136 -3.68 15.30 6.45
C MET A 136 -2.35 15.34 5.69
N ARG A 137 -1.27 15.75 6.36
CA ARG A 137 0.09 15.79 5.76
C ARG A 137 0.58 14.39 5.37
N ARG A 138 0.34 13.38 6.21
CA ARG A 138 0.65 11.97 5.89
C ARG A 138 -0.22 11.47 4.73
N GLY A 139 -1.52 11.77 4.72
CA GLY A 139 -2.44 11.41 3.64
C GLY A 139 -2.04 12.01 2.29
N LEU A 140 -1.59 13.27 2.25
CA LEU A 140 -1.04 13.88 1.03
C LEU A 140 0.21 13.15 0.51
N LYS A 141 1.14 12.77 1.40
CA LYS A 141 2.29 11.96 1.01
C LYS A 141 1.89 10.57 0.50
N ALA A 142 0.90 9.93 1.14
CA ALA A 142 0.37 8.64 0.69
C ALA A 142 -0.17 8.74 -0.74
N LYS A 143 -1.01 9.75 -1.01
CA LYS A 143 -1.54 10.06 -2.35
C LYS A 143 -0.42 10.22 -3.38
N SER A 144 0.60 11.04 -3.10
CA SER A 144 1.73 11.23 -4.01
C SER A 144 2.43 9.91 -4.32
N ALA A 145 2.76 9.10 -3.31
CA ALA A 145 3.43 7.82 -3.52
C ALA A 145 2.59 6.82 -4.33
N TYR A 146 1.26 6.76 -4.14
CA TYR A 146 0.41 5.91 -4.98
C TYR A 146 0.34 6.37 -6.44
N LEU A 147 0.44 7.68 -6.71
CA LEU A 147 0.50 8.19 -8.10
C LEU A 147 1.82 7.79 -8.77
N GLU A 148 2.95 7.96 -8.08
CA GLU A 148 4.27 7.52 -8.56
C GLU A 148 4.31 6.01 -8.82
N ALA A 149 3.70 5.21 -7.93
CA ALA A 149 3.59 3.76 -8.09
C ALA A 149 2.83 3.37 -9.37
N LEU A 150 1.73 4.08 -9.68
CA LEU A 150 0.89 3.83 -10.85
C LEU A 150 1.46 4.43 -12.15
N GLU A 151 2.31 5.45 -12.07
CA GLU A 151 3.06 5.95 -13.23
C GLU A 151 4.12 4.94 -13.70
N LEU A 152 4.72 4.21 -12.75
CA LEU A 152 5.69 3.16 -13.01
C LEU A 152 5.04 1.81 -13.36
N ASP A 153 3.99 1.41 -12.66
CA ASP A 153 3.22 0.18 -12.92
C ASP A 153 1.70 0.43 -12.76
N PRO A 154 0.99 0.71 -13.86
CA PRO A 154 -0.47 0.88 -13.86
C PRO A 154 -1.26 -0.40 -13.48
N THR A 155 -0.61 -1.57 -13.38
CA THR A 155 -1.25 -2.83 -12.98
C THR A 155 -1.15 -3.11 -11.48
N LEU A 156 -0.49 -2.24 -10.72
CA LEU A 156 -0.34 -2.36 -9.27
C LEU A 156 -1.62 -1.92 -8.53
N TYR A 157 -2.67 -2.73 -8.66
CA TYR A 157 -4.05 -2.35 -8.32
C TYR A 157 -4.27 -1.88 -6.88
N ASP A 158 -3.46 -2.33 -5.93
CA ASP A 158 -3.49 -1.91 -4.52
C ASP A 158 -3.29 -0.38 -4.36
N ALA A 159 -2.56 0.27 -5.27
CA ALA A 159 -2.39 1.72 -5.26
C ALA A 159 -3.70 2.47 -5.57
N TYR A 160 -4.60 1.91 -6.39
CA TYR A 160 -5.93 2.49 -6.60
C TYR A 160 -6.81 2.38 -5.35
N LEU A 161 -6.70 1.29 -4.58
CA LEU A 161 -7.39 1.16 -3.28
C LEU A 161 -6.88 2.20 -2.28
N GLY A 162 -5.56 2.42 -2.25
CA GLY A 162 -4.93 3.49 -1.46
C GLY A 162 -5.43 4.90 -1.84
N LEU A 163 -5.50 5.20 -3.14
CA LEU A 163 -6.05 6.47 -3.64
C LEU A 163 -7.54 6.64 -3.33
N GLY A 164 -8.36 5.60 -3.54
CA GLY A 164 -9.79 5.62 -3.21
C GLY A 164 -10.02 5.91 -1.72
N THR A 165 -9.22 5.28 -0.86
CA THR A 165 -9.21 5.52 0.59
C THR A 165 -8.85 6.96 0.93
N TYR A 166 -7.80 7.53 0.31
CA TYR A 166 -7.45 8.94 0.46
C TYR A 166 -8.60 9.87 0.02
N HIS A 167 -9.23 9.60 -1.12
CA HIS A 167 -10.32 10.43 -1.65
C HIS A 167 -11.56 10.40 -0.74
N TYR A 168 -11.95 9.22 -0.26
CA TYR A 168 -13.03 9.07 0.72
C TYR A 168 -12.75 9.87 2.00
N TRP A 169 -11.60 9.66 2.64
CA TRP A 169 -11.27 10.33 3.90
C TRP A 169 -11.05 11.83 3.75
N LYS A 170 -10.53 12.30 2.61
CA LYS A 170 -10.47 13.74 2.30
C LYS A 170 -11.89 14.31 2.34
N SER A 171 -12.81 13.79 1.54
CA SER A 171 -14.17 14.32 1.45
C SER A 171 -14.91 14.24 2.79
N ALA A 172 -14.87 13.09 3.48
CA ALA A 172 -15.51 12.90 4.78
C ALA A 172 -14.91 13.78 5.91
N LYS A 173 -13.71 14.34 5.73
CA LYS A 173 -13.07 15.28 6.66
C LYS A 173 -13.03 16.73 6.15
N THR A 174 -13.61 17.02 4.99
CA THR A 174 -13.85 18.37 4.49
C THR A 174 -15.32 18.66 4.21
N GLU A 175 -16.25 17.77 4.61
CA GLU A 175 -17.71 17.95 4.46
C GLU A 175 -18.27 19.15 5.25
N PHE A 176 -17.52 19.70 6.21
CA PHE A 176 -17.85 20.98 6.85
C PHE A 176 -17.33 22.21 6.07
N ILE A 177 -16.65 22.00 4.94
CA ILE A 177 -16.07 23.03 4.05
C ILE A 177 -16.73 22.93 2.66
N ASN A 178 -18.06 22.98 2.61
CA ASN A 178 -18.85 22.87 1.37
C ASN A 178 -18.87 24.17 0.53
N TRP A 179 -17.95 25.11 0.77
CA TRP A 179 -17.92 26.45 0.17
C TRP A 179 -16.65 26.70 -0.68
N LEU A 180 -15.84 25.67 -0.91
CA LEU A 180 -14.53 25.72 -1.57
C LEU A 180 -14.31 24.51 -2.48
#